data_AF-A0A2K6P3U5-F1
#
_entry.id   AF-A0A2K6P3U5-F1
#
_cell.length_a   1.000
_cell.length_b   1.000
_cell.length_c   1.000
_cell.angle_alpha   90.00
_cell.angle_beta   90.00
_cell.angle_gamma   90.00
#
_symmetry.space_group_name_H-M   'P 1'
#
loop_
_entity.id
_entity.type
_entity.pdbx_description
1 polymer ?
#
loop_
_entity_poly.entity_id
_entity_poly.type
_entity_poly.pdbx_seq_one_letter_code
_entity_poly.pdbx_strand_id
1 'polypeptide(L)'
;MMYDGIRLPAVFRECIDYVEKYGMKCEGIYRVSGIKSKVDELKAAYDREESTNLEEYEPNTVASLLKQYLRDLPENLLTKELMPRFEEACGRTTETEKVQEFQRLLKELPECNYLLISWLIVHMDHVIAKELETKMNIQNISIVLSPTVQISNRVLYVFFTHVQELFGNVVLKQVTKPLRWSNMATMPTLPETQAGIKEEIRRQEFLLNCLHRDLQGGIKDLSKEERLWEVQRILTALKRKLREAKRQECETKIAQEIASLSKEDVSKEEMNENEEVINILLAQENEILTEQEELLAMEQFLRRQIASEKEEIERLRIKNNHLNQAIHEEREAIIELRVQLRLLQMQRVKAEQQAQENQEPDWRGGAVQPPRDGVLEPKAAKEQPKAGKEPAKPSPSRDRKETSI
;
A
#
# COMPACT_ATOMS: atom_id res chain seq x y z
N MET A 1 5.71 -0.53 -8.89
CA MET A 1 6.46 -1.77 -8.55
C MET A 1 6.35 -2.82 -9.65
N MET A 2 7.26 -3.81 -9.66
CA MET A 2 7.17 -5.08 -10.40
C MET A 2 6.94 -6.21 -9.39
N TYR A 3 6.08 -7.20 -9.65
CA TYR A 3 5.78 -8.25 -8.65
C TYR A 3 6.63 -9.53 -8.78
N ASP A 4 7.12 -9.85 -9.99
CA ASP A 4 7.64 -11.21 -10.29
C ASP A 4 8.96 -11.20 -11.11
N GLY A 5 9.73 -10.12 -11.06
CA GLY A 5 10.97 -9.95 -11.86
C GLY A 5 10.78 -9.72 -13.36
N ILE A 6 9.56 -9.88 -13.89
CA ILE A 6 9.21 -9.51 -15.26
C ILE A 6 9.25 -7.98 -15.39
N ARG A 7 9.92 -7.44 -16.41
CA ARG A 7 10.02 -5.99 -16.72
C ARG A 7 8.72 -5.38 -17.25
N LEU A 8 7.58 -5.69 -16.63
CA LEU A 8 6.26 -5.20 -16.98
C LEU A 8 5.62 -4.46 -15.79
N PRO A 9 4.97 -3.31 -16.00
CA PRO A 9 4.29 -2.58 -14.94
C PRO A 9 3.18 -3.39 -14.25
N ALA A 10 3.08 -3.28 -12.92
CA ALA A 10 1.99 -3.86 -12.13
C ALA A 10 0.60 -3.51 -12.70
N VAL A 11 0.32 -2.21 -12.85
CA VAL A 11 -0.97 -1.66 -13.35
C VAL A 11 -1.40 -2.33 -14.67
N PHE A 12 -0.48 -2.40 -15.63
CA PHE A 12 -0.74 -2.98 -16.95
C PHE A 12 -1.16 -4.45 -16.85
N ARG A 13 -0.39 -5.25 -16.10
CA ARG A 13 -0.65 -6.68 -15.97
C ARG A 13 -1.90 -6.97 -15.13
N GLU A 14 -2.16 -6.21 -14.06
CA GLU A 14 -3.39 -6.32 -13.27
C GLU A 14 -4.65 -6.00 -14.10
N CYS A 15 -4.59 -4.98 -14.96
CA CYS A 15 -5.70 -4.63 -15.84
C CYS A 15 -5.96 -5.73 -16.88
N ILE A 16 -4.92 -6.26 -17.54
CA ILE A 16 -5.06 -7.37 -18.49
C ILE A 16 -5.64 -8.60 -17.79
N ASP A 17 -5.06 -8.98 -16.65
CA ASP A 17 -5.49 -10.15 -15.86
C ASP A 17 -6.97 -10.08 -15.45
N TYR A 18 -7.42 -8.90 -15.06
CA TYR A 18 -8.83 -8.65 -14.74
C TYR A 18 -9.75 -8.75 -15.96
N VAL A 19 -9.37 -8.13 -17.09
CA VAL A 19 -10.17 -8.18 -18.33
C VAL A 19 -10.21 -9.59 -18.92
N GLU A 20 -9.12 -10.37 -18.82
CA GLU A 20 -9.05 -11.77 -19.24
C GLU A 20 -10.04 -12.66 -18.47
N LYS A 21 -10.19 -12.45 -17.15
CA LYS A 21 -11.09 -13.22 -16.29
C LYS A 21 -12.55 -12.81 -16.38
N TYR A 22 -12.82 -11.51 -16.29
CA TYR A 22 -14.18 -10.96 -16.12
C TYR A 22 -14.68 -10.18 -17.34
N GLY A 23 -13.78 -9.57 -18.10
CA GLY A 23 -14.10 -8.72 -19.25
C GLY A 23 -14.42 -9.47 -20.56
N MET A 24 -14.02 -10.74 -20.70
CA MET A 24 -14.19 -11.52 -21.94
C MET A 24 -15.64 -11.78 -22.38
N LYS A 25 -16.63 -11.49 -21.52
CA LYS A 25 -18.07 -11.57 -21.81
C LYS A 25 -18.75 -10.19 -21.90
N CYS A 26 -17.98 -9.11 -21.78
CA CYS A 26 -18.50 -7.75 -21.75
C CYS A 26 -18.68 -7.23 -23.19
N GLU A 27 -19.92 -6.95 -23.59
CA GLU A 27 -20.20 -6.35 -24.89
C GLU A 27 -19.58 -4.95 -25.00
N GLY A 28 -18.82 -4.71 -26.06
CA GLY A 28 -18.16 -3.43 -26.30
C GLY A 28 -16.96 -3.14 -25.39
N ILE A 29 -16.34 -4.16 -24.79
CA ILE A 29 -15.08 -4.01 -24.04
C ILE A 29 -14.05 -3.21 -24.84
N TYR A 30 -13.28 -2.34 -24.16
CA TYR A 30 -12.41 -1.30 -24.74
C TYR A 30 -13.09 -0.21 -25.59
N ARG A 31 -14.27 -0.43 -26.18
CA ARG A 31 -15.04 0.58 -26.94
C ARG A 31 -15.88 1.47 -26.05
N VAL A 32 -16.59 0.90 -25.08
CA VAL A 32 -17.35 1.65 -24.08
C VAL A 32 -16.36 2.34 -23.13
N SER A 33 -16.56 3.63 -22.89
CA SER A 33 -15.79 4.37 -21.89
C SER A 33 -16.33 4.08 -20.49
N GLY A 34 -15.42 3.73 -19.58
CA GLY A 34 -15.75 3.54 -18.17
C GLY A 34 -16.08 4.85 -17.46
N ILE A 35 -16.54 4.74 -16.21
CA ILE A 35 -16.93 5.90 -15.40
C ILE A 35 -15.69 6.73 -15.08
N LYS A 36 -15.55 7.91 -15.68
CA LYS A 36 -14.33 8.74 -15.56
C LYS A 36 -13.89 8.95 -14.11
N SER A 37 -14.82 9.31 -13.22
CA SER A 37 -14.51 9.52 -11.79
C SER A 37 -13.88 8.28 -11.13
N LYS A 38 -14.28 7.07 -11.54
CA LYS A 38 -13.71 5.81 -11.03
C LYS A 38 -12.37 5.46 -11.68
N VAL A 39 -12.14 5.86 -12.93
CA VAL A 39 -10.82 5.78 -13.58
C VAL A 39 -9.83 6.72 -12.89
N ASP A 40 -10.23 7.96 -12.62
CA ASP A 40 -9.40 8.96 -11.94
C ASP A 40 -9.12 8.56 -10.47
N GLU A 41 -10.10 7.97 -9.77
CA GLU A 41 -9.96 7.37 -8.44
C GLU A 41 -8.95 6.21 -8.42
N LEU A 42 -9.09 5.24 -9.33
CA LEU A 42 -8.16 4.12 -9.48
C LEU A 42 -6.74 4.59 -9.82
N LYS A 43 -6.61 5.55 -10.76
CA LYS A 43 -5.32 6.14 -11.12
C LYS A 43 -4.65 6.73 -9.88
N ALA A 44 -5.35 7.59 -9.14
CA ALA A 44 -4.81 8.21 -7.94
C ALA A 44 -4.47 7.18 -6.84
N ALA A 45 -5.18 6.06 -6.74
CA ALA A 45 -4.86 4.97 -5.83
C ALA A 45 -3.58 4.20 -6.25
N TYR A 46 -3.40 3.93 -7.55
CA TYR A 46 -2.16 3.36 -8.08
C TYR A 46 -0.97 4.31 -7.92
N ASP A 47 -1.15 5.62 -8.14
CA ASP A 47 -0.13 6.65 -7.94
C ASP A 47 0.28 6.78 -6.45
N ARG A 48 -0.59 6.38 -5.51
CA ARG A 48 -0.32 6.31 -4.05
C ARG A 48 0.15 4.92 -3.57
N GLU A 49 0.38 3.96 -4.47
CA GLU A 49 0.75 2.56 -4.16
C GLU A 49 -0.26 1.82 -3.24
N GLU A 50 -1.53 2.23 -3.28
CA GLU A 50 -2.61 1.64 -2.48
C GLU A 50 -3.00 0.23 -2.96
N SER A 51 -3.87 -0.44 -2.19
CA SER A 51 -4.41 -1.75 -2.57
C SER A 51 -5.76 -1.60 -3.26
N THR A 52 -5.71 -1.37 -4.58
CA THR A 52 -6.91 -1.40 -5.42
C THR A 52 -7.41 -2.82 -5.58
N ASN A 53 -8.65 -3.08 -5.18
CA ASN A 53 -9.36 -4.29 -5.57
C ASN A 53 -10.06 -4.04 -6.91
N LEU A 54 -9.56 -4.61 -8.01
CA LEU A 54 -10.17 -4.40 -9.33
C LEU A 54 -11.52 -5.12 -9.48
N GLU A 55 -11.80 -6.12 -8.63
CA GLU A 55 -13.04 -6.91 -8.69
C GLU A 55 -14.29 -6.12 -8.28
N GLU A 56 -14.12 -4.97 -7.60
CA GLU A 56 -15.21 -4.04 -7.25
C GLU A 56 -15.57 -3.06 -8.38
N TYR A 57 -14.87 -3.10 -9.52
CA TYR A 57 -15.02 -2.14 -10.62
C TYR A 57 -15.48 -2.81 -11.91
N GLU A 58 -16.26 -2.09 -12.70
CA GLU A 58 -16.72 -2.56 -14.02
C GLU A 58 -15.55 -2.79 -15.02
N PRO A 59 -15.61 -3.84 -15.88
CA PRO A 59 -14.61 -4.09 -16.92
C PRO A 59 -14.31 -2.90 -17.83
N ASN A 60 -15.33 -2.10 -18.17
CA ASN A 60 -15.16 -0.89 -18.98
C ASN A 60 -14.35 0.20 -18.25
N THR A 61 -14.37 0.24 -16.91
CA THR A 61 -13.56 1.13 -16.08
C THR A 61 -12.11 0.67 -16.06
N VAL A 62 -11.85 -0.62 -15.84
CA VAL A 62 -10.48 -1.19 -15.84
C VAL A 62 -9.84 -1.09 -17.24
N ALA A 63 -10.59 -1.40 -18.31
CA ALA A 63 -10.16 -1.21 -19.69
C ALA A 63 -9.88 0.27 -20.02
N SER A 64 -10.61 1.21 -19.43
CA SER A 64 -10.37 2.64 -19.61
C SER A 64 -9.15 3.15 -18.83
N LEU A 65 -8.89 2.60 -17.64
CA LEU A 65 -7.66 2.81 -16.89
C LEU A 65 -6.44 2.31 -17.69
N LEU A 66 -6.50 1.11 -18.27
CA LEU A 66 -5.42 0.58 -19.11
C LEU A 66 -5.12 1.49 -20.31
N LYS A 67 -6.15 1.97 -21.00
CA LYS A 67 -6.00 2.94 -22.10
C LYS A 67 -5.40 4.28 -21.62
N GLN A 68 -5.82 4.78 -20.46
CA GLN A 68 -5.25 6.01 -19.90
C GLN A 68 -3.77 5.81 -19.53
N TYR A 69 -3.44 4.68 -18.89
CA TYR A 69 -2.08 4.32 -18.52
C TYR A 69 -1.14 4.28 -19.72
N LEU A 70 -1.54 3.58 -20.80
CA LEU A 70 -0.73 3.49 -22.03
C LEU A 70 -0.52 4.84 -22.73
N ARG A 71 -1.52 5.74 -22.66
CA ARG A 71 -1.43 7.10 -23.23
C ARG A 71 -0.60 8.06 -22.39
N ASP A 72 -0.55 7.85 -21.07
CA ASP A 72 0.22 8.69 -20.13
C ASP A 72 1.71 8.32 -20.08
N LEU A 73 2.15 7.27 -20.80
CA LEU A 73 3.56 6.91 -20.91
C LEU A 73 4.35 8.00 -21.67
N PRO A 74 5.55 8.40 -21.20
CA PRO A 74 6.36 9.44 -21.84
C PRO A 74 6.97 8.98 -23.17
N GLU A 75 7.06 7.67 -23.38
CA GLU A 75 7.58 7.04 -24.59
C GLU A 75 6.55 6.07 -25.16
N ASN A 76 6.37 6.11 -26.49
CA ASN A 76 5.45 5.20 -27.19
C ASN A 76 5.98 3.76 -27.18
N LEU A 77 5.07 2.79 -27.21
CA LEU A 77 5.38 1.35 -27.23
C LEU A 77 6.39 0.96 -28.31
N LEU A 78 6.24 1.51 -29.52
CA LEU A 78 7.14 1.25 -30.66
C LEU A 78 8.35 2.22 -30.73
N THR A 79 8.60 3.02 -29.69
CA THR A 79 9.51 4.19 -29.69
C THR A 79 9.11 5.26 -30.72
N LYS A 80 9.76 6.42 -30.71
CA LYS A 80 9.58 7.44 -31.77
C LYS A 80 10.42 7.16 -33.01
N GLU A 81 11.48 6.36 -32.88
CA GLU A 81 12.47 6.11 -33.95
C GLU A 81 12.04 4.97 -34.87
N LEU A 82 11.46 3.90 -34.33
CA LEU A 82 11.03 2.74 -35.11
C LEU A 82 9.60 2.88 -35.66
N MET A 83 8.75 3.72 -35.05
CA MET A 83 7.38 4.00 -35.51
C MET A 83 7.27 4.28 -37.04
N PRO A 84 8.05 5.19 -37.66
CA PRO A 84 7.99 5.39 -39.11
C PRO A 84 8.40 4.15 -39.91
N ARG A 85 9.33 3.33 -39.40
CA ARG A 85 9.74 2.08 -40.06
C ARG A 85 8.63 1.03 -40.06
N PHE A 86 7.79 0.99 -39.02
CA PHE A 86 6.60 0.13 -39.01
C PHE A 86 5.56 0.57 -40.05
N GLU A 87 5.37 1.87 -40.27
CA GLU A 87 4.50 2.39 -41.34
C GLU A 87 5.05 2.06 -42.74
N GLU A 88 6.36 2.21 -42.95
CA GLU A 88 7.04 1.78 -44.18
C GLU A 88 6.92 0.27 -44.41
N ALA A 89 7.05 -0.54 -43.36
CA ALA A 89 6.85 -1.99 -43.42
C ALA A 89 5.41 -2.35 -43.85
N CYS A 90 4.38 -1.61 -43.41
CA CYS A 90 3.01 -1.74 -43.91
C CYS A 90 2.83 -1.39 -45.40
N GLY A 91 3.83 -0.79 -46.05
CA GLY A 91 3.87 -0.51 -47.48
C GLY A 91 4.47 -1.62 -48.35
N ARG A 92 5.02 -2.70 -47.76
CA ARG A 92 5.63 -3.81 -48.52
C ARG A 92 4.60 -4.59 -49.34
N THR A 93 5.06 -5.13 -50.46
CA THR A 93 4.21 -5.75 -51.49
C THR A 93 3.71 -7.14 -51.07
N THR A 94 4.56 -7.97 -50.48
CA THR A 94 4.18 -9.31 -50.01
C THR A 94 3.96 -9.36 -48.50
N GLU A 95 3.04 -10.20 -48.04
CA GLU A 95 2.75 -10.34 -46.61
C GLU A 95 3.95 -10.92 -45.85
N THR A 96 4.71 -11.82 -46.47
CA THR A 96 5.93 -12.40 -45.90
C THR A 96 7.03 -11.36 -45.66
N GLU A 97 7.20 -10.38 -46.56
CA GLU A 97 8.13 -9.26 -46.35
C GLU A 97 7.68 -8.34 -45.19
N LYS A 98 6.36 -8.13 -45.02
CA LYS A 98 5.83 -7.36 -43.88
C LYS A 98 6.18 -8.05 -42.57
N VAL A 99 5.84 -9.34 -42.43
CA VAL A 99 6.09 -10.10 -41.19
C VAL A 99 7.60 -10.14 -40.88
N GLN A 100 8.45 -10.38 -41.88
CA GLN A 100 9.92 -10.39 -41.69
C GLN A 100 10.47 -9.04 -41.20
N GLU A 101 10.03 -7.92 -41.79
CA GLU A 101 10.48 -6.59 -41.36
C GLU A 101 9.91 -6.22 -39.97
N PHE A 102 8.64 -6.58 -39.69
CA PHE A 102 8.06 -6.44 -38.34
C PHE A 102 8.85 -7.25 -37.31
N GLN A 103 9.21 -8.52 -37.59
CA GLN A 103 10.07 -9.32 -36.71
C GLN A 103 11.46 -8.71 -36.52
N ARG A 104 12.02 -8.01 -37.51
CA ARG A 104 13.30 -7.30 -37.37
C ARG A 104 13.15 -6.08 -36.45
N LEU A 105 12.15 -5.24 -36.70
CA LEU A 105 11.88 -4.03 -35.90
C LEU A 105 11.51 -4.38 -34.45
N LEU A 106 10.78 -5.48 -34.21
CA LEU A 106 10.47 -5.97 -32.87
C LEU A 106 11.74 -6.40 -32.10
N LYS A 107 12.79 -6.88 -32.77
CA LYS A 107 14.10 -7.20 -32.17
C LYS A 107 14.96 -5.96 -31.92
N GLU A 108 14.69 -4.85 -32.59
CA GLU A 108 15.33 -3.55 -32.35
C GLU A 108 14.70 -2.82 -31.13
N LEU A 109 13.54 -3.27 -30.62
CA LEU A 109 12.89 -2.68 -29.43
C LEU A 109 13.60 -3.03 -28.12
N PRO A 110 13.60 -2.13 -27.12
CA PRO A 110 13.98 -2.46 -25.74
C PRO A 110 13.13 -3.61 -25.18
N GLU A 111 13.74 -4.48 -24.35
CA GLU A 111 13.08 -5.66 -23.76
C GLU A 111 11.74 -5.32 -23.06
N CYS A 112 11.70 -4.21 -22.32
CA CYS A 112 10.48 -3.73 -21.66
C CYS A 112 9.37 -3.42 -22.66
N ASN A 113 9.70 -2.70 -23.74
CA ASN A 113 8.76 -2.28 -24.78
C ASN A 113 8.27 -3.48 -25.59
N TYR A 114 9.18 -4.39 -25.96
CA TYR A 114 8.84 -5.64 -26.64
C TYR A 114 7.86 -6.49 -25.82
N LEU A 115 8.11 -6.68 -24.53
CA LEU A 115 7.18 -7.41 -23.65
C LEU A 115 5.83 -6.71 -23.55
N LEU A 116 5.83 -5.37 -23.43
CA LEU A 116 4.60 -4.57 -23.26
C LEU A 116 3.72 -4.60 -24.52
N ILE A 117 4.30 -4.47 -25.73
CA ILE A 117 3.54 -4.61 -26.97
C ILE A 117 3.10 -6.05 -27.21
N SER A 118 3.96 -7.05 -26.93
CA SER A 118 3.63 -8.47 -27.09
C SER A 118 2.38 -8.85 -26.28
N TRP A 119 2.36 -8.51 -24.98
CA TRP A 119 1.23 -8.79 -24.10
C TRP A 119 -0.03 -8.02 -24.51
N LEU A 120 0.11 -6.77 -24.96
CA LEU A 120 -1.02 -5.97 -25.41
C LEU A 120 -1.67 -6.55 -26.66
N ILE A 121 -0.87 -6.93 -27.67
CA ILE A 121 -1.39 -7.48 -28.93
C ILE A 121 -2.02 -8.88 -28.70
N VAL A 122 -1.38 -9.76 -27.92
CA VAL A 122 -1.94 -11.09 -27.60
C VAL A 122 -3.24 -11.00 -26.79
N HIS A 123 -3.33 -10.10 -25.80
CA HIS A 123 -4.58 -9.89 -25.07
C HIS A 123 -5.71 -9.37 -25.98
N MET A 124 -5.40 -8.46 -26.90
CA MET A 124 -6.38 -7.96 -27.86
C MET A 124 -6.80 -9.04 -28.87
N ASP A 125 -5.89 -9.93 -29.29
CA ASP A 125 -6.23 -11.12 -30.09
C ASP A 125 -7.21 -12.05 -29.36
N HIS A 126 -7.00 -12.31 -28.07
CA HIS A 126 -7.95 -13.10 -27.26
C HIS A 126 -9.35 -12.44 -27.21
N VAL A 127 -9.43 -11.11 -27.09
CA VAL A 127 -10.70 -10.35 -27.13
C VAL A 127 -11.37 -10.45 -28.51
N ILE A 128 -10.59 -10.45 -29.60
CA ILE A 128 -11.05 -10.61 -30.98
C ILE A 128 -11.53 -12.05 -31.24
N ALA A 129 -10.82 -13.07 -30.74
CA ALA A 129 -11.25 -14.46 -30.79
C ALA A 129 -12.60 -14.67 -30.05
N LYS A 130 -12.98 -13.74 -29.17
CA LYS A 130 -14.27 -13.65 -28.49
C LYS A 130 -15.29 -12.69 -29.13
N GLU A 131 -15.10 -12.26 -30.39
CA GLU A 131 -15.98 -11.33 -31.12
C GLU A 131 -17.48 -11.69 -31.03
N LEU A 132 -17.82 -12.98 -31.04
CA LEU A 132 -19.22 -13.44 -30.92
C LEU A 132 -19.88 -13.02 -29.59
N GLU A 133 -19.10 -12.98 -28.50
CA GLU A 133 -19.52 -12.58 -27.15
C GLU A 133 -19.32 -11.06 -26.96
N THR A 134 -18.13 -10.54 -27.27
CA THR A 134 -17.73 -9.14 -27.00
C THR A 134 -18.27 -8.12 -28.01
N LYS A 135 -18.68 -8.56 -29.21
CA LYS A 135 -19.00 -7.71 -30.38
C LYS A 135 -17.84 -6.84 -30.86
N MET A 136 -16.61 -7.20 -30.50
CA MET A 136 -15.39 -6.46 -30.83
C MET A 136 -14.57 -7.19 -31.89
N ASN A 137 -14.66 -6.71 -33.13
CA ASN A 137 -13.86 -7.21 -34.25
C ASN A 137 -12.51 -6.47 -34.38
N ILE A 138 -11.63 -6.96 -35.26
CA ILE A 138 -10.30 -6.39 -35.51
C ILE A 138 -10.36 -4.88 -35.81
N GLN A 139 -11.36 -4.43 -36.58
CA GLN A 139 -11.53 -3.02 -36.94
C GLN A 139 -11.95 -2.17 -35.73
N ASN A 140 -12.92 -2.62 -34.94
CA ASN A 140 -13.38 -1.96 -33.73
C ASN A 140 -12.25 -1.81 -32.71
N ILE A 141 -11.45 -2.87 -32.51
CA ILE A 141 -10.27 -2.85 -31.63
C ILE A 141 -9.20 -1.90 -32.18
N SER A 142 -8.90 -1.93 -33.48
CA SER A 142 -7.93 -1.02 -34.11
C SER A 142 -8.30 0.45 -33.90
N ILE A 143 -9.58 0.80 -34.10
CA ILE A 143 -10.09 2.18 -33.97
C ILE A 143 -9.96 2.70 -32.53
N VAL A 144 -10.19 1.88 -31.51
CA VAL A 144 -10.10 2.31 -30.10
C VAL A 144 -8.67 2.25 -29.55
N LEU A 145 -7.84 1.36 -30.08
CA LEU A 145 -6.45 1.20 -29.66
C LEU A 145 -5.52 2.21 -30.35
N SER A 146 -5.70 2.51 -31.64
CA SER A 146 -4.89 3.48 -32.40
C SER A 146 -4.65 4.83 -31.67
N PRO A 147 -5.68 5.55 -31.17
CA PRO A 147 -5.47 6.79 -30.40
C PRO A 147 -4.96 6.57 -28.97
N THR A 148 -4.95 5.33 -28.48
CA THR A 148 -4.39 4.95 -27.17
C THR A 148 -2.87 4.78 -27.25
N VAL A 149 -2.39 4.10 -28.29
CA VAL A 149 -0.96 3.74 -28.45
C VAL A 149 -0.19 4.60 -29.44
N GLN A 150 -0.87 5.54 -30.11
CA GLN A 150 -0.34 6.43 -31.16
C GLN A 150 0.23 5.67 -32.39
N ILE A 151 -0.37 4.53 -32.74
CA ILE A 151 0.03 3.68 -33.88
C ILE A 151 -1.10 3.70 -34.92
N SER A 152 -0.80 3.72 -36.22
CA SER A 152 -1.83 3.71 -37.26
C SER A 152 -2.62 2.39 -37.27
N ASN A 153 -3.91 2.49 -37.62
CA ASN A 153 -4.80 1.35 -37.79
C ASN A 153 -4.23 0.26 -38.75
N ARG A 154 -3.42 0.64 -39.74
CA ARG A 154 -2.76 -0.30 -40.67
C ARG A 154 -1.74 -1.19 -39.98
N VAL A 155 -0.88 -0.59 -39.14
CA VAL A 155 0.14 -1.31 -38.36
C VAL A 155 -0.51 -2.22 -37.32
N LEU A 156 -1.54 -1.73 -36.62
CA LEU A 156 -2.32 -2.55 -35.69
C LEU A 156 -3.01 -3.74 -36.38
N TYR A 157 -3.59 -3.53 -37.57
CA TYR A 157 -4.19 -4.62 -38.34
C TYR A 157 -3.19 -5.72 -38.66
N VAL A 158 -1.98 -5.37 -39.13
CA VAL A 158 -0.89 -6.34 -39.39
C VAL A 158 -0.46 -7.08 -38.11
N PHE A 159 -0.39 -6.38 -36.97
CA PHE A 159 -0.10 -7.03 -35.69
C PHE A 159 -1.17 -8.05 -35.28
N PHE A 160 -2.45 -7.77 -35.52
CA PHE A 160 -3.53 -8.70 -35.18
C PHE A 160 -3.63 -9.87 -36.17
N THR A 161 -3.43 -9.67 -37.48
CA THR A 161 -3.47 -10.77 -38.44
C THR A 161 -2.31 -11.75 -38.29
N HIS A 162 -1.15 -11.28 -37.83
CA HIS A 162 0.08 -12.08 -37.72
C HIS A 162 0.55 -12.30 -36.28
N VAL A 163 -0.34 -12.13 -35.29
CA VAL A 163 -0.01 -12.29 -33.86
C VAL A 163 0.65 -13.63 -33.55
N GLN A 164 0.24 -14.72 -34.19
CA GLN A 164 0.84 -16.04 -34.01
C GLN A 164 2.25 -16.16 -34.63
N GLU A 165 2.51 -15.48 -35.77
CA GLU A 165 3.83 -15.47 -36.43
C GLU A 165 4.82 -14.50 -35.78
N LEU A 166 4.32 -13.47 -35.10
CA LEU A 166 5.13 -12.45 -34.41
C LEU A 166 5.35 -12.78 -32.92
N PHE A 167 4.34 -13.34 -32.24
CA PHE A 167 4.26 -13.48 -30.79
C PHE A 167 3.73 -14.85 -30.31
N GLY A 168 3.66 -15.89 -31.15
CA GLY A 168 3.07 -17.19 -30.80
C GLY A 168 3.72 -17.96 -29.64
N ASN A 169 4.84 -17.47 -29.10
CA ASN A 169 5.48 -17.96 -27.87
C ASN A 169 5.09 -17.19 -26.59
N VAL A 170 4.27 -16.14 -26.70
CA VAL A 170 3.91 -15.24 -25.60
C VAL A 170 2.62 -15.72 -24.93
N VAL A 171 2.77 -16.31 -23.75
CA VAL A 171 1.64 -16.69 -22.89
C VAL A 171 1.37 -15.58 -21.87
N LEU A 172 0.14 -15.07 -21.83
CA LEU A 172 -0.33 -14.17 -20.78
C LEU A 172 -0.33 -14.91 -19.45
N LYS A 173 0.65 -14.60 -18.58
CA LYS A 173 0.72 -15.20 -17.25
C LYS A 173 -0.17 -14.42 -16.29
N GLN A 174 -1.14 -15.11 -15.71
CA GLN A 174 -2.04 -14.58 -14.68
C GLN A 174 -1.24 -13.89 -13.57
N VAL A 175 -1.63 -12.66 -13.20
CA VAL A 175 -1.02 -12.01 -12.04
C VAL A 175 -1.72 -12.49 -10.77
N THR A 176 -0.96 -13.14 -9.89
CA THR A 176 -1.34 -13.24 -8.49
C THR A 176 -0.80 -12.00 -7.80
N LYS A 177 -1.68 -11.14 -7.28
CA LYS A 177 -1.25 -10.03 -6.41
C LYS A 177 -0.55 -10.66 -5.20
N PRO A 178 0.64 -10.17 -4.78
CA PRO A 178 1.21 -10.58 -3.50
C PRO A 178 0.17 -10.36 -2.40
N LEU A 179 0.01 -11.33 -1.50
CA LEU A 179 -0.89 -11.19 -0.36
C LEU A 179 -0.54 -9.90 0.39
N ARG A 180 -1.56 -9.10 0.69
CA ARG A 180 -1.46 -7.93 1.58
C ARG A 180 -2.23 -8.18 2.86
N TRP A 181 -1.75 -7.62 3.96
CA TRP A 181 -2.35 -7.76 5.27
C TRP A 181 -3.34 -6.61 5.47
N SER A 182 -4.61 -6.83 5.09
CA SER A 182 -5.64 -5.77 5.00
C SER A 182 -5.84 -4.96 6.28
N ASN A 183 -5.60 -5.58 7.44
CA ASN A 183 -5.54 -4.94 8.76
C ASN A 183 -4.62 -5.74 9.68
N MET A 184 -3.94 -5.07 10.61
CA MET A 184 -3.00 -5.65 11.59
C MET A 184 -3.52 -6.88 12.33
N ALA A 185 -4.84 -6.98 12.54
CA ALA A 185 -5.52 -8.00 13.34
C ALA A 185 -6.06 -9.20 12.55
N THR A 186 -6.18 -9.13 11.21
CA THR A 186 -6.89 -10.14 10.41
C THR A 186 -5.92 -10.88 9.52
N MET A 187 -5.49 -12.09 9.92
CA MET A 187 -4.65 -12.96 9.08
C MET A 187 -5.25 -13.10 7.68
N PRO A 188 -4.50 -12.82 6.59
CA PRO A 188 -4.98 -13.08 5.24
C PRO A 188 -5.17 -14.58 5.02
N THR A 189 -6.09 -14.95 4.12
CA THR A 189 -6.33 -16.34 3.74
C THR A 189 -5.14 -16.93 2.99
N LEU A 190 -4.19 -17.49 3.76
CA LEU A 190 -2.97 -18.10 3.23
C LEU A 190 -3.33 -19.32 2.35
N PRO A 191 -2.72 -19.49 1.17
CA PRO A 191 -2.90 -20.68 0.32
C PRO A 191 -2.76 -21.98 1.12
N GLU A 192 -3.60 -22.96 0.83
CA GLU A 192 -3.59 -24.28 1.49
C GLU A 192 -2.72 -25.31 0.76
N THR A 193 -2.47 -25.09 -0.54
CA THR A 193 -1.65 -26.01 -1.34
C THR A 193 -0.16 -25.71 -1.20
N GLN A 194 0.64 -26.77 -1.00
CA GLN A 194 2.10 -26.69 -0.86
C GLN A 194 2.77 -25.94 -2.03
N ALA A 195 2.30 -26.15 -3.26
CA ALA A 195 2.79 -25.42 -4.44
C ALA A 195 2.42 -23.93 -4.43
N GLY A 196 1.19 -23.59 -4.00
CA GLY A 196 0.74 -22.20 -3.86
C GLY A 196 1.53 -21.43 -2.80
N ILE A 197 1.83 -22.07 -1.66
CA ILE A 197 2.66 -21.48 -0.60
C ILE A 197 4.09 -21.21 -1.10
N LYS A 198 4.72 -22.17 -1.82
CA LYS A 198 6.07 -21.98 -2.39
C LYS A 198 6.15 -20.81 -3.37
N GLU A 199 5.20 -20.73 -4.31
CA GLU A 199 5.22 -19.65 -5.31
C GLU A 199 4.91 -18.29 -4.67
N GLU A 200 4.05 -18.24 -3.65
CA GLU A 200 3.76 -17.00 -2.93
C GLU A 200 4.95 -16.52 -2.07
N ILE A 201 5.69 -17.44 -1.44
CA ILE A 201 6.98 -17.10 -0.79
C ILE A 201 7.93 -16.49 -1.82
N ARG A 202 8.06 -17.09 -3.00
CA ARG A 202 8.94 -16.58 -4.07
C ARG A 202 8.57 -15.16 -4.51
N ARG A 203 7.28 -14.84 -4.67
CA ARG A 203 6.81 -13.48 -5.00
C ARG A 203 7.14 -12.48 -3.89
N GLN A 204 6.89 -12.86 -2.64
CA GLN A 204 7.13 -11.98 -1.51
C GLN A 204 8.61 -11.79 -1.20
N GLU A 205 9.46 -12.79 -1.40
CA GLU A 205 10.93 -12.65 -1.33
C GLU A 205 11.46 -11.75 -2.45
N PHE A 206 10.90 -11.83 -3.67
CA PHE A 206 11.23 -10.89 -4.73
C PHE A 206 10.85 -9.45 -4.35
N LEU A 207 9.62 -9.24 -3.86
CA LEU A 207 9.15 -7.92 -3.41
C LEU A 207 9.98 -7.38 -2.24
N LEU A 208 10.33 -8.23 -1.26
CA LEU A 208 11.19 -7.88 -0.13
C LEU A 208 12.57 -7.40 -0.60
N ASN A 209 13.18 -8.11 -1.56
CA ASN A 209 14.48 -7.75 -2.12
C ASN A 209 14.43 -6.44 -2.94
N CYS A 210 13.31 -6.13 -3.58
CA CYS A 210 13.08 -4.82 -4.20
C CYS A 210 12.97 -3.70 -3.15
N LEU A 211 12.12 -3.87 -2.13
CA LEU A 211 11.94 -2.87 -1.07
C LEU A 211 13.24 -2.60 -0.29
N HIS A 212 14.02 -3.64 0.03
CA HIS A 212 15.34 -3.45 0.64
C HIS A 212 16.29 -2.65 -0.24
N ARG A 213 16.31 -2.90 -1.56
CA ARG A 213 17.15 -2.16 -2.51
C ARG A 213 16.75 -0.70 -2.60
N ASP A 214 15.45 -0.41 -2.64
CA ASP A 214 14.94 0.96 -2.74
C ASP A 214 15.25 1.77 -1.46
N LEU A 215 15.14 1.15 -0.28
CA LEU A 215 15.53 1.74 1.00
C LEU A 215 17.06 1.95 1.11
N GLN A 216 17.86 1.00 0.62
CA GLN A 216 19.32 1.13 0.51
C GLN A 216 19.74 2.24 -0.48
N GLY A 217 18.89 2.57 -1.46
CA GLY A 217 19.06 3.71 -2.36
C GLY A 217 18.90 5.09 -1.71
N GLY A 218 18.69 5.16 -0.39
CA GLY A 218 18.60 6.41 0.37
C GLY A 218 17.21 7.06 0.39
N ILE A 219 16.20 6.41 -0.19
CA ILE A 219 14.82 6.91 -0.19
C ILE A 219 14.13 6.48 1.11
N LYS A 220 14.20 7.33 2.14
CA LYS A 220 13.67 7.04 3.48
C LYS A 220 12.17 7.37 3.60
N ASP A 221 11.35 6.62 2.88
CA ASP A 221 9.89 6.72 2.93
C ASP A 221 9.31 5.80 4.02
N LEU A 222 8.65 6.37 5.03
CA LEU A 222 8.01 5.61 6.13
C LEU A 222 7.01 4.55 5.59
N SER A 223 6.27 4.88 4.53
CA SER A 223 5.37 3.94 3.84
C SER A 223 6.10 2.70 3.28
N LYS A 224 7.33 2.86 2.75
CA LYS A 224 8.13 1.74 2.25
C LYS A 224 8.70 0.90 3.39
N GLU A 225 9.05 1.52 4.52
CA GLU A 225 9.43 0.81 5.74
C GLU A 225 8.24 -0.01 6.28
N GLU A 226 7.03 0.56 6.36
CA GLU A 226 5.80 -0.16 6.74
C GLU A 226 5.49 -1.34 5.80
N ARG A 227 5.61 -1.14 4.47
CA ARG A 227 5.47 -2.23 3.48
C ARG A 227 6.54 -3.31 3.63
N LEU A 228 7.78 -2.96 3.97
CA LEU A 228 8.84 -3.92 4.23
C LEU A 228 8.46 -4.83 5.41
N TRP A 229 8.02 -4.23 6.52
CA TRP A 229 7.55 -4.98 7.71
C TRP A 229 6.32 -5.84 7.40
N GLU A 230 5.39 -5.36 6.59
CA GLU A 230 4.23 -6.15 6.10
C GLU A 230 4.70 -7.41 5.34
N VAL A 231 5.61 -7.25 4.37
CA VAL A 231 6.11 -8.37 3.54
C VAL A 231 6.90 -9.38 4.38
N GLN A 232 7.80 -8.93 5.27
CA GLN A 232 8.53 -9.83 6.19
C GLN A 232 7.58 -10.65 7.07
N ARG A 233 6.52 -10.00 7.56
CA ARG A 233 5.47 -10.62 8.38
C ARG A 233 4.70 -11.71 7.63
N ILE A 234 4.28 -11.46 6.39
CA ILE A 234 3.54 -12.46 5.60
C ILE A 234 4.49 -13.60 5.17
N LEU A 235 5.74 -13.30 4.81
CA LEU A 235 6.77 -14.31 4.56
C LEU A 235 6.99 -15.24 5.77
N THR A 236 7.01 -14.68 6.98
CA THR A 236 7.14 -15.47 8.21
C THR A 236 5.96 -16.43 8.39
N ALA A 237 4.73 -15.95 8.16
CA ALA A 237 3.52 -16.77 8.22
C ALA A 237 3.49 -17.87 7.14
N LEU A 238 3.88 -17.55 5.91
CA LEU A 238 3.97 -18.51 4.81
C LEU A 238 5.07 -19.55 5.02
N LYS A 239 6.27 -19.15 5.47
CA LYS A 239 7.36 -20.09 5.79
C LYS A 239 6.96 -21.04 6.93
N ARG A 240 6.25 -20.55 7.95
CA ARG A 240 5.67 -21.41 8.99
C ARG A 240 4.66 -22.41 8.41
N LYS A 241 3.71 -21.94 7.58
CA LYS A 241 2.71 -22.82 6.93
C LYS A 241 3.35 -23.83 5.98
N LEU A 242 4.45 -23.47 5.30
CA LEU A 242 5.23 -24.38 4.46
C LEU A 242 5.88 -25.50 5.28
N ARG A 243 6.49 -25.16 6.43
CA ARG A 243 7.06 -26.16 7.36
C ARG A 243 5.96 -27.09 7.91
N GLU A 244 4.82 -26.53 8.29
CA GLU A 244 3.66 -27.27 8.79
C GLU A 244 3.07 -28.23 7.73
N ALA A 245 2.91 -27.78 6.48
CA ALA A 245 2.48 -28.61 5.37
C ALA A 245 3.49 -29.72 5.00
N LYS A 246 4.80 -29.44 5.03
CA LYS A 246 5.85 -30.46 4.87
C LYS A 246 5.78 -31.52 5.98
N ARG A 247 5.57 -31.10 7.23
CA ARG A 247 5.46 -32.01 8.37
C ARG A 247 4.26 -32.94 8.21
N GLN A 248 3.09 -32.40 7.87
CA GLN A 248 1.89 -33.21 7.58
C GLN A 248 2.12 -34.19 6.42
N GLU A 249 2.80 -33.78 5.35
CA GLU A 249 3.15 -34.67 4.22
C GLU A 249 4.09 -35.81 4.65
N CYS A 250 5.01 -35.55 5.59
CA CYS A 250 5.89 -36.59 6.15
C CYS A 250 5.12 -37.54 7.07
N GLU A 251 4.29 -37.01 7.97
CA GLU A 251 3.43 -37.80 8.86
C GLU A 251 2.44 -38.68 8.08
N THR A 252 1.88 -38.20 6.97
CA THR A 252 0.99 -39.03 6.13
C THR A 252 1.75 -40.11 5.35
N LYS A 253 2.98 -39.85 4.89
CA LYS A 253 3.83 -40.89 4.26
C LYS A 253 4.18 -41.99 5.26
N ILE A 254 4.67 -41.62 6.46
CA ILE A 254 4.96 -42.57 7.54
C ILE A 254 3.71 -43.37 7.91
N ALA A 255 2.54 -42.73 8.02
CA ALA A 255 1.29 -43.44 8.31
C ALA A 255 0.82 -44.37 7.17
N GLN A 256 1.06 -44.02 5.91
CA GLN A 256 0.80 -44.87 4.75
C GLN A 256 1.76 -46.07 4.71
N GLU A 257 3.03 -45.83 5.01
CA GLU A 257 4.11 -46.82 5.02
C GLU A 257 3.92 -47.84 6.15
N ILE A 258 3.57 -47.39 7.36
CA ILE A 258 3.12 -48.26 8.46
C ILE A 258 1.89 -49.09 8.06
N ALA A 259 0.94 -48.51 7.31
CA ALA A 259 -0.27 -49.20 6.86
C ALA A 259 -0.03 -50.19 5.68
N SER A 260 1.07 -50.05 4.93
CA SER A 260 1.54 -51.07 3.97
C SER A 260 2.36 -52.15 4.66
N LEU A 261 3.28 -51.78 5.56
CA LEU A 261 4.09 -52.71 6.35
C LEU A 261 3.23 -53.61 7.24
N SER A 262 2.07 -53.13 7.71
CA SER A 262 1.10 -53.96 8.43
C SER A 262 0.36 -55.00 7.57
N LYS A 263 0.79 -55.25 6.32
CA LYS A 263 0.16 -56.20 5.38
C LYS A 263 1.11 -57.23 4.76
N GLU A 264 2.43 -57.09 4.92
CA GLU A 264 3.41 -58.01 4.34
C GLU A 264 4.41 -58.49 5.40
N ASP A 265 4.73 -59.79 5.39
CA ASP A 265 5.55 -60.44 6.42
C ASP A 265 7.04 -60.08 6.30
N VAL A 266 7.65 -59.70 7.42
CA VAL A 266 8.98 -59.09 7.53
C VAL A 266 10.13 -60.04 7.15
N SER A 267 11.09 -59.56 6.34
CA SER A 267 12.45 -60.14 6.33
C SER A 267 13.55 -59.17 5.88
N LYS A 268 14.66 -59.12 6.64
CA LYS A 268 16.00 -58.56 6.31
C LYS A 268 16.14 -57.07 5.95
N GLU A 269 15.10 -56.36 5.57
CA GLU A 269 15.17 -54.92 5.24
C GLU A 269 15.40 -54.03 6.48
N GLU A 270 14.96 -54.49 7.66
CA GLU A 270 15.08 -53.81 8.96
C GLU A 270 16.49 -53.29 9.32
N MET A 271 17.57 -53.91 8.83
CA MET A 271 18.94 -53.42 9.12
C MET A 271 19.34 -52.19 8.30
N ASN A 272 18.81 -52.04 7.09
CA ASN A 272 19.11 -50.88 6.23
C ASN A 272 18.20 -49.70 6.59
N GLU A 273 16.93 -49.99 6.89
CA GLU A 273 15.95 -49.00 7.37
C GLU A 273 16.39 -48.32 8.67
N ASN A 274 16.96 -49.08 9.63
CA ASN A 274 17.48 -48.49 10.87
C ASN A 274 18.62 -47.48 10.63
N GLU A 275 19.50 -47.72 9.64
CA GLU A 275 20.59 -46.80 9.31
C GLU A 275 20.08 -45.55 8.57
N GLU A 276 19.05 -45.69 7.73
CA GLU A 276 18.37 -44.57 7.06
C GLU A 276 17.56 -43.71 8.05
N VAL A 277 16.85 -44.33 8.99
CA VAL A 277 16.14 -43.66 10.10
C VAL A 277 17.12 -42.90 11.00
N ILE A 278 18.28 -43.48 11.36
CA ILE A 278 19.31 -42.78 12.13
C ILE A 278 19.82 -41.53 11.39
N ASN A 279 20.07 -41.64 10.07
CA ASN A 279 20.50 -40.49 9.26
C ASN A 279 19.41 -39.40 9.18
N ILE A 280 18.13 -39.77 9.11
CA ILE A 280 17.00 -38.83 9.14
C ILE A 280 16.90 -38.12 10.50
N LEU A 281 17.05 -38.85 11.61
CA LEU A 281 17.03 -38.28 12.96
C LEU A 281 18.21 -37.32 13.20
N LEU A 282 19.41 -37.68 12.73
CA LEU A 282 20.58 -36.79 12.78
C LEU A 282 20.39 -35.53 11.91
N ALA A 283 19.73 -35.63 10.76
CA ALA A 283 19.38 -34.46 9.96
C ALA A 283 18.38 -33.54 10.70
N GLN A 284 17.38 -34.12 11.36
CA GLN A 284 16.42 -33.36 12.19
C GLN A 284 17.08 -32.68 13.39
N GLU A 285 18.01 -33.35 14.08
CA GLU A 285 18.74 -32.78 15.23
C GLU A 285 19.60 -31.58 14.80
N ASN A 286 20.30 -31.68 13.66
CA ASN A 286 21.06 -30.57 13.09
C ASN A 286 20.14 -29.41 12.61
N GLU A 287 18.98 -29.71 12.02
CA GLU A 287 18.00 -28.67 11.62
C GLU A 287 17.47 -27.92 12.86
N ILE A 288 17.12 -28.63 13.94
CA ILE A 288 16.69 -28.06 15.22
C ILE A 288 17.78 -27.17 15.84
N LEU A 289 19.05 -27.59 15.79
CA LEU A 289 20.18 -26.77 16.26
C LEU A 289 20.28 -25.46 15.48
N THR A 290 20.16 -25.50 14.14
CA THR A 290 20.17 -24.26 13.33
C THR A 290 18.97 -23.35 13.61
N GLU A 291 17.76 -23.90 13.84
CA GLU A 291 16.60 -23.10 14.25
C GLU A 291 16.81 -22.42 15.62
N GLN A 292 17.48 -23.09 16.57
CA GLN A 292 17.81 -22.49 17.87
C GLN A 292 18.82 -21.35 17.75
N GLU A 293 19.82 -21.47 16.88
CA GLU A 293 20.79 -20.40 16.59
C GLU A 293 20.14 -19.18 15.93
N GLU A 294 19.26 -19.37 14.94
CA GLU A 294 18.51 -18.29 14.30
C GLU A 294 17.59 -17.56 15.29
N LEU A 295 16.90 -18.29 16.16
CA LEU A 295 16.04 -17.71 17.20
C LEU A 295 16.85 -16.92 18.24
N LEU A 296 18.00 -17.42 18.66
CA LEU A 296 18.93 -16.69 19.54
C LEU A 296 19.45 -15.40 18.89
N ALA A 297 19.80 -15.44 17.60
CA ALA A 297 20.23 -14.25 16.86
C ALA A 297 19.11 -13.19 16.77
N MET A 298 17.87 -13.63 16.49
CA MET A 298 16.69 -12.76 16.47
C MET A 298 16.38 -12.17 17.86
N GLU A 299 16.47 -12.97 18.93
CA GLU A 299 16.26 -12.49 20.30
C GLU A 299 17.32 -11.44 20.68
N GLN A 300 18.59 -11.67 20.36
CA GLN A 300 19.66 -10.70 20.60
C GLN A 300 19.45 -9.40 19.82
N PHE A 301 18.97 -9.48 18.57
CA PHE A 301 18.63 -8.30 17.77
C PHE A 301 17.50 -7.49 18.41
N LEU A 302 16.38 -8.14 18.76
CA LEU A 302 15.24 -7.49 19.43
C LEU A 302 15.64 -6.87 20.78
N ARG A 303 16.48 -7.55 21.57
CA ARG A 303 17.03 -7.01 22.82
C ARG A 303 17.85 -5.73 22.60
N ARG A 304 18.66 -5.65 21.54
CA ARG A 304 19.42 -4.43 21.18
C ARG A 304 18.49 -3.29 20.76
N GLN A 305 17.46 -3.58 19.97
CA GLN A 305 16.47 -2.57 19.56
C GLN A 305 15.71 -2.02 20.76
N ILE A 306 15.20 -2.89 21.65
CA ILE A 306 14.53 -2.50 22.90
C ILE A 306 15.45 -1.66 23.80
N ALA A 307 16.75 -1.94 23.84
CA ALA A 307 17.71 -1.12 24.59
C ALA A 307 17.85 0.29 23.99
N SER A 308 17.99 0.40 22.66
CA SER A 308 18.07 1.69 21.96
C SER A 308 16.80 2.52 22.13
N GLU A 309 15.62 1.90 22.07
CA GLU A 309 14.33 2.58 22.28
C GLU A 309 14.18 3.06 23.74
N LYS A 310 14.64 2.27 24.73
CA LYS A 310 14.66 2.69 26.14
C LYS A 310 15.59 3.88 26.39
N GLU A 311 16.76 3.93 25.76
CA GLU A 311 17.65 5.10 25.85
C GLU A 311 16.98 6.36 25.29
N GLU A 312 16.28 6.25 24.16
CA GLU A 312 15.59 7.40 23.57
C GLU A 312 14.40 7.87 24.42
N ILE A 313 13.64 6.93 24.99
CA ILE A 313 12.55 7.25 25.95
C ILE A 313 13.11 8.01 27.16
N GLU A 314 14.25 7.58 27.72
CA GLU A 314 14.84 8.27 28.88
C GLU A 314 15.44 9.64 28.49
N ARG A 315 16.05 9.78 27.30
CA ARG A 315 16.44 11.10 26.76
C ARG A 315 15.25 12.06 26.64
N LEU A 316 14.13 11.59 26.09
CA LEU A 316 12.89 12.38 25.97
C LEU A 316 12.29 12.71 27.34
N ARG A 317 12.38 11.79 28.31
CA ARG A 317 11.91 11.99 29.68
C ARG A 317 12.69 13.08 30.42
N ILE A 318 14.04 13.05 30.33
CA ILE A 318 14.91 14.10 30.89
C ILE A 318 14.55 15.46 30.27
N LYS A 319 14.40 15.51 28.93
CA LYS A 319 14.00 16.74 28.22
C LYS A 319 12.62 17.25 28.67
N ASN A 320 11.65 16.35 28.90
CA ASN A 320 10.33 16.72 29.39
C ASN A 320 10.40 17.28 30.83
N ASN A 321 11.19 16.67 31.71
CA ASN A 321 11.42 17.18 33.07
C ASN A 321 12.03 18.59 33.05
N HIS A 322 13.04 18.83 32.20
CA HIS A 322 13.65 20.16 32.06
C HIS A 322 12.65 21.22 31.56
N LEU A 323 11.79 20.86 30.60
CA LEU A 323 10.72 21.75 30.13
C LEU A 323 9.67 22.04 31.21
N ASN A 324 9.27 21.03 31.99
CA ASN A 324 8.34 21.22 33.11
C ASN A 324 8.92 22.09 34.22
N GLN A 325 10.23 21.98 34.49
CA GLN A 325 10.94 22.83 35.44
C GLN A 325 10.98 24.29 34.97
N ALA A 326 11.33 24.55 33.71
CA ALA A 326 11.29 25.90 33.13
C ALA A 326 9.87 26.52 33.18
N ILE A 327 8.83 25.72 32.89
CA ILE A 327 7.43 26.14 33.02
C ILE A 327 7.06 26.46 34.49
N HIS A 328 7.66 25.80 35.47
CA HIS A 328 7.46 26.10 36.89
C HIS A 328 8.09 27.46 37.25
N GLU A 329 9.34 27.68 36.85
CA GLU A 329 10.09 28.91 37.08
C GLU A 329 9.41 30.12 36.43
N GLU A 330 8.92 29.99 35.18
CA GLU A 330 8.10 31.03 34.53
C GLU A 330 6.80 31.33 35.30
N ARG A 331 6.13 30.30 35.85
CA ARG A 331 4.91 30.49 36.65
C ARG A 331 5.19 31.21 37.96
N GLU A 332 6.29 30.89 38.64
CA GLU A 332 6.70 31.58 39.86
C GLU A 332 7.03 33.05 39.57
N ALA A 333 7.82 33.34 38.52
CA ALA A 333 8.10 34.71 38.08
C ALA A 333 6.80 35.49 37.74
N ILE A 334 5.82 34.87 37.08
CA ILE A 334 4.51 35.47 36.81
C ILE A 334 3.75 35.77 38.11
N ILE A 335 3.84 34.91 39.13
CA ILE A 335 3.21 35.13 40.44
C ILE A 335 3.89 36.30 41.16
N GLU A 336 5.22 36.35 41.20
CA GLU A 336 5.97 37.46 41.80
C GLU A 336 5.65 38.80 41.15
N LEU A 337 5.67 38.88 39.81
CA LEU A 337 5.31 40.08 39.07
C LEU A 337 3.87 40.55 39.35
N ARG A 338 2.93 39.61 39.52
CA ARG A 338 1.53 39.93 39.92
C ARG A 338 1.45 40.49 41.35
N VAL A 339 2.26 39.97 42.28
CA VAL A 339 2.33 40.49 43.66
C VAL A 339 2.94 41.89 43.66
N GLN A 340 4.05 42.11 42.97
CA GLN A 340 4.68 43.43 42.83
C GLN A 340 3.73 44.45 42.20
N LEU A 341 3.02 44.09 41.13
CA LEU A 341 2.03 44.94 40.49
C LEU A 341 0.90 45.33 41.45
N ARG A 342 0.39 44.39 42.25
CA ARG A 342 -0.64 44.66 43.26
C ARG A 342 -0.13 45.58 44.38
N LEU A 343 1.12 45.42 44.82
CA LEU A 343 1.74 46.31 45.81
C LEU A 343 1.92 47.73 45.27
N LEU A 344 2.39 47.89 44.02
CA LEU A 344 2.49 49.19 43.36
C LEU A 344 1.13 49.86 43.18
N GLN A 345 0.08 49.10 42.83
CA GLN A 345 -1.29 49.61 42.78
C GLN A 345 -1.77 50.09 44.16
N MET A 346 -1.49 49.35 45.24
CA MET A 346 -1.83 49.80 46.60
C MET A 346 -1.06 51.05 47.03
N GLN A 347 0.23 51.16 46.69
CA GLN A 347 1.02 52.37 46.96
C GLN A 347 0.47 53.58 46.20
N ARG A 348 0.11 53.39 44.93
CA ARG A 348 -0.52 54.43 44.10
C ARG A 348 -1.85 54.90 44.70
N VAL A 349 -2.74 53.99 45.08
CA VAL A 349 -4.03 54.34 45.72
C VAL A 349 -3.79 55.10 47.04
N LYS A 350 -2.81 54.71 47.85
CA LYS A 350 -2.45 55.46 49.07
C LYS A 350 -1.91 56.87 48.77
N ALA A 351 -1.10 57.03 47.73
CA ALA A 351 -0.60 58.34 47.30
C ALA A 351 -1.73 59.23 46.74
N GLU A 352 -2.67 58.66 45.99
CA GLU A 352 -3.87 59.34 45.50
C GLU A 352 -4.79 59.76 46.68
N GLN A 353 -4.96 58.91 47.69
CA GLN A 353 -5.67 59.24 48.93
C GLN A 353 -4.99 60.35 49.73
N GLN A 354 -3.67 60.30 49.95
CA GLN A 354 -2.93 61.38 50.61
C GLN A 354 -2.95 62.69 49.82
N ALA A 355 -3.02 62.64 48.48
CA ALA A 355 -3.19 63.83 47.67
C ALA A 355 -4.59 64.46 47.81
N GLN A 356 -5.63 63.66 48.07
CA GLN A 356 -6.98 64.14 48.39
C GLN A 356 -7.11 64.63 49.85
N GLU A 357 -6.46 63.96 50.81
CA GLU A 357 -6.48 64.34 52.23
C GLU A 357 -5.76 65.67 52.48
N ASN A 358 -4.79 66.03 51.64
CA ASN A 358 -4.15 67.35 51.60
C ASN A 358 -4.97 68.42 50.82
N GLN A 359 -6.21 68.14 50.42
CA GLN A 359 -7.12 69.06 49.72
C GLN A 359 -8.48 69.22 50.44
N GLU A 360 -8.48 69.71 51.68
CA GLU A 360 -9.66 70.34 52.28
C GLU A 360 -9.55 71.88 52.30
N PRO A 361 -10.54 72.58 51.72
CA PRO A 361 -10.86 73.97 52.06
C PRO A 361 -12.25 74.10 52.71
N ASP A 362 -12.24 74.35 54.01
CA ASP A 362 -13.10 75.25 54.81
C ASP A 362 -14.59 75.52 54.40
N TRP A 363 -15.49 74.95 55.21
CA TRP A 363 -16.86 75.38 55.61
C TRP A 363 -18.05 75.60 54.65
N ARG A 364 -19.15 74.95 55.08
CA ARG A 364 -20.55 75.43 55.21
C ARG A 364 -21.34 75.89 53.97
N GLY A 365 -22.37 75.08 53.69
CA GLY A 365 -23.73 75.46 54.06
C GLY A 365 -24.76 75.63 52.93
N GLY A 366 -26.01 75.29 53.24
CA GLY A 366 -27.19 75.62 52.42
C GLY A 366 -27.76 74.43 51.61
N ALA A 367 -29.00 74.05 51.91
CA ALA A 367 -29.75 73.04 51.17
C ALA A 367 -30.41 73.63 49.90
N VAL A 368 -30.62 72.80 48.87
CA VAL A 368 -31.73 72.91 47.89
C VAL A 368 -32.10 71.50 47.36
N GLN A 369 -33.38 71.33 46.99
CA GLN A 369 -34.05 70.10 46.54
C GLN A 369 -33.76 69.70 45.07
N PRO A 370 -34.15 68.48 44.61
CA PRO A 370 -33.67 67.91 43.34
C PRO A 370 -34.46 68.34 42.09
N PRO A 371 -33.87 68.23 40.88
CA PRO A 371 -34.53 68.54 39.61
C PRO A 371 -35.30 67.35 39.00
N ARG A 372 -36.19 67.68 38.05
CA ARG A 372 -37.08 66.77 37.30
C ARG A 372 -36.46 66.26 35.98
N ASP A 373 -37.15 65.29 35.38
CA ASP A 373 -36.83 64.54 34.15
C ASP A 373 -36.63 65.35 32.85
N GLY A 374 -35.94 64.71 31.88
CA GLY A 374 -36.10 64.98 30.44
C GLY A 374 -34.81 64.88 29.60
N VAL A 375 -34.68 64.23 28.42
CA VAL A 375 -35.29 63.05 27.76
C VAL A 375 -34.70 62.94 26.30
N LEU A 376 -34.67 61.73 25.67
CA LEU A 376 -34.26 61.41 24.26
C LEU A 376 -32.75 61.51 23.89
N GLU A 377 -32.13 60.75 22.95
CA GLU A 377 -32.28 59.41 22.30
C GLU A 377 -31.12 59.26 21.23
N PRO A 378 -31.03 58.27 20.27
CA PRO A 378 -31.05 56.79 20.32
C PRO A 378 -29.91 56.09 19.49
N LYS A 379 -30.01 54.74 19.32
CA LYS A 379 -29.40 53.80 18.32
C LYS A 379 -28.11 53.01 18.69
N ALA A 380 -27.83 51.80 18.16
CA ALA A 380 -28.64 50.61 17.76
C ALA A 380 -27.73 49.45 17.25
N ALA A 381 -27.95 48.18 17.69
CA ALA A 381 -27.48 46.89 17.10
C ALA A 381 -25.94 46.68 16.90
N LYS A 382 -25.28 45.50 16.81
CA LYS A 382 -25.56 44.03 16.83
C LYS A 382 -24.18 43.30 17.04
N GLU A 383 -23.96 42.00 17.26
CA GLU A 383 -24.79 40.78 17.39
C GLU A 383 -24.22 39.77 18.44
N GLN A 384 -23.49 38.69 18.06
CA GLN A 384 -22.96 37.61 18.96
C GLN A 384 -21.67 36.93 18.40
N PRO A 385 -21.00 36.02 19.15
CA PRO A 385 -21.38 34.60 19.02
C PRO A 385 -21.41 33.75 20.32
N LYS A 386 -22.49 32.96 20.42
CA LYS A 386 -22.73 31.61 21.01
C LYS A 386 -21.72 30.95 21.98
N ALA A 387 -22.31 30.34 23.02
CA ALA A 387 -21.71 29.31 23.86
C ALA A 387 -21.46 27.97 23.12
N GLY A 388 -20.39 27.27 23.52
CA GLY A 388 -20.05 25.90 23.11
C GLY A 388 -19.93 24.97 24.32
N LYS A 389 -20.33 23.72 24.17
CA LYS A 389 -20.44 22.71 25.25
C LYS A 389 -19.09 22.27 25.82
N GLU A 390 -19.04 22.00 27.12
CA GLU A 390 -18.05 21.08 27.69
C GLU A 390 -18.26 19.65 27.16
N PRO A 391 -17.19 18.91 26.79
CA PRO A 391 -17.22 17.46 26.72
C PRO A 391 -16.89 16.87 28.10
N ALA A 392 -17.69 15.89 28.54
CA ALA A 392 -17.51 15.24 29.83
C ALA A 392 -16.21 14.42 29.91
N LYS A 393 -15.57 14.45 31.08
CA LYS A 393 -14.51 13.49 31.44
C LYS A 393 -15.15 12.15 31.82
N PRO A 394 -14.64 11.00 31.34
CA PRO A 394 -14.97 9.71 31.93
C PRO A 394 -14.16 9.51 33.23
N SER A 395 -14.87 9.28 34.34
CA SER A 395 -14.26 8.82 35.60
C SER A 395 -14.05 7.30 35.58
N PRO A 396 -13.07 6.75 36.32
CA PRO A 396 -12.63 5.37 36.15
C PRO A 396 -13.57 4.35 36.81
N SER A 397 -13.89 3.28 36.08
CA SER A 397 -14.47 2.06 36.64
C SER A 397 -13.42 1.31 37.46
N ARG A 398 -13.68 1.11 38.76
CA ARG A 398 -12.90 0.23 39.62
C ARG A 398 -13.34 -1.22 39.44
N ASP A 399 -12.37 -2.12 39.33
CA ASP A 399 -12.57 -3.56 39.51
C ASP A 399 -13.15 -3.89 40.88
N ARG A 400 -14.16 -4.79 40.91
CA ARG A 400 -14.12 -5.99 41.75
C ARG A 400 -15.28 -6.95 41.45
N LYS A 401 -14.94 -8.17 41.06
CA LYS A 401 -15.67 -9.40 41.42
C LYS A 401 -14.75 -10.61 41.22
N GLU A 402 -14.22 -11.12 42.32
CA GLU A 402 -13.48 -12.38 42.38
C GLU A 402 -14.45 -13.53 42.65
N THR A 403 -14.21 -14.69 41.99
CA THR A 403 -14.65 -16.06 42.39
C THR A 403 -16.16 -16.35 42.49
N SER A 404 -16.68 -17.50 42.06
CA SER A 404 -16.15 -18.85 42.33
C SER A 404 -16.79 -19.93 41.43
N ILE A 405 -16.15 -21.12 41.43
CA ILE A 405 -16.49 -22.39 40.74
C ILE A 405 -16.17 -22.41 39.25
#